data_AF-A0A8H7EDZ5-F1
#
_entry.id   AF-A0A8H7EDZ5-F1
#
_cell.length_a   1.000
_cell.length_b   1.000
_cell.length_c   1.000
_cell.angle_alpha   90.00
_cell.angle_beta   90.00
_cell.angle_gamma   90.00
#
_symmetry.space_group_name_H-M   'P 1'
#
loop_
_entity.id
_entity.type
_entity.pdbx_description
1 polymer ?
#
loop_
_entity_poly.entity_id
_entity_poly.type
_entity_poly.pdbx_seq_one_letter_code
_entity_poly.pdbx_strand_id
1 'polypeptide(L)'
;MHLDRDTSANFLPTTSPPLLTHPSGVAPISASASRTSTTSNLEQPKPLSTAQSRDMSAWVWILGAGATAFFGRAALVALRRSGGGSGALGRGYYKGGFEPKMTRREAALILEMPERGITKELLRKKHRSLMLLNHPDRGGSPYLATKVNEAKELLEKEVK
;
A
#
# COMPACT_ATOMS: atom_id res chain seq x y z
N MET A 1 45.22 -41.00 -17.21
CA MET A 1 43.76 -40.85 -17.06
C MET A 1 43.54 -39.38 -16.65
N HIS A 2 43.40 -38.40 -17.56
CA HIS A 2 42.62 -38.40 -18.83
C HIS A 2 41.17 -38.80 -18.49
N LEU A 3 40.10 -38.02 -18.70
CA LEU A 3 39.85 -36.77 -19.46
C LEU A 3 38.81 -35.90 -18.67
N ASP A 4 38.46 -34.63 -18.96
CA ASP A 4 38.92 -33.66 -19.99
C ASP A 4 38.71 -32.18 -19.57
N ARG A 5 38.90 -31.23 -20.52
CA ARG A 5 38.27 -29.91 -20.56
C ARG A 5 37.59 -29.68 -21.93
N ASP A 6 36.29 -29.40 -21.94
CA ASP A 6 35.62 -28.73 -23.08
C ASP A 6 34.79 -27.56 -22.55
N THR A 7 34.91 -26.32 -23.04
CA THR A 7 34.96 -25.81 -24.43
C THR A 7 33.59 -25.85 -25.10
N SER A 8 32.83 -24.74 -25.00
CA SER A 8 31.89 -24.29 -26.03
C SER A 8 31.35 -22.90 -25.69
N ALA A 9 31.84 -21.88 -26.39
CA ALA A 9 31.18 -20.59 -26.48
C ALA A 9 30.24 -20.59 -27.71
N ASN A 10 29.04 -20.03 -27.57
CA ASN A 10 28.12 -19.65 -28.65
C ASN A 10 27.26 -18.50 -28.09
N PHE A 11 27.53 -17.20 -28.34
CA PHE A 11 27.45 -16.42 -29.58
C PHE A 11 26.05 -16.34 -30.25
N LEU A 12 25.23 -15.39 -29.74
CA LEU A 12 24.39 -14.44 -30.51
C LEU A 12 23.27 -15.02 -31.44
N PRO A 13 22.35 -14.22 -32.05
CA PRO A 13 22.25 -12.75 -32.08
C PRO A 13 20.87 -12.13 -31.72
N THR A 14 20.87 -10.81 -31.75
CA THR A 14 19.71 -9.90 -31.68
C THR A 14 18.79 -10.00 -32.91
N THR A 15 17.47 -10.00 -32.72
CA THR A 15 16.51 -9.67 -33.79
C THR A 15 15.32 -8.84 -33.25
N SER A 16 15.28 -7.56 -33.60
CA SER A 16 14.09 -6.70 -33.48
C SER A 16 13.69 -6.19 -34.87
N PRO A 17 12.40 -6.27 -35.21
CA PRO A 17 11.78 -5.24 -36.07
C PRO A 17 10.30 -4.98 -35.65
N PRO A 18 9.53 -4.11 -36.35
CA PRO A 18 9.65 -2.67 -36.27
C PRO A 18 8.34 -1.97 -35.82
N LEU A 19 8.43 -0.67 -35.54
CA LEU A 19 7.27 0.19 -35.27
C LEU A 19 6.34 0.31 -36.48
N LEU A 20 5.02 0.21 -36.25
CA LEU A 20 4.00 0.55 -37.26
C LEU A 20 3.44 1.95 -37.01
N THR A 21 3.21 2.71 -38.08
CA THR A 21 3.07 4.16 -38.07
C THR A 21 1.72 4.66 -38.59
N HIS A 22 1.12 5.63 -37.87
CA HIS A 22 0.14 6.62 -38.39
C HIS A 22 -1.24 6.07 -38.87
N PRO A 23 -2.26 6.92 -39.17
CA PRO A 23 -2.30 8.38 -39.09
C PRO A 23 -3.44 8.99 -38.24
N SER A 24 -3.27 10.27 -37.94
CA SER A 24 -4.27 11.20 -37.41
C SER A 24 -5.39 11.53 -38.42
N GLY A 25 -6.64 11.59 -37.96
CA GLY A 25 -7.77 12.20 -38.69
C GLY A 25 -8.29 13.43 -37.97
N VAL A 26 -8.58 14.52 -38.70
CA VAL A 26 -8.86 15.86 -38.15
C VAL A 26 -10.08 16.51 -38.83
N ALA A 27 -10.89 17.23 -38.04
CA ALA A 27 -11.93 18.21 -38.45
C ALA A 27 -13.20 17.65 -39.17
N PRO A 28 -14.26 18.46 -39.46
CA PRO A 28 -14.51 19.87 -39.05
C PRO A 28 -15.90 20.19 -38.43
N ILE A 29 -15.89 21.34 -37.73
CA ILE A 29 -16.93 22.38 -37.50
C ILE A 29 -18.15 22.53 -38.44
N SER A 30 -19.32 22.83 -37.85
CA SER A 30 -20.30 23.86 -38.29
C SER A 30 -21.33 24.14 -37.17
N ALA A 31 -21.49 25.38 -36.71
CA ALA A 31 -22.35 26.46 -37.23
C ALA A 31 -23.85 26.22 -36.92
N SER A 32 -24.48 26.98 -36.01
CA SER A 32 -24.97 28.37 -36.14
C SER A 32 -26.44 28.46 -36.60
N ALA A 33 -27.32 29.03 -35.77
CA ALA A 33 -28.52 29.76 -36.22
C ALA A 33 -29.15 30.60 -35.10
N SER A 34 -29.20 31.91 -35.31
CA SER A 34 -29.84 32.93 -34.46
C SER A 34 -31.33 33.13 -34.75
N ARG A 35 -32.09 33.68 -33.78
CA ARG A 35 -33.36 34.42 -33.97
C ARG A 35 -33.65 35.22 -32.68
N THR A 36 -33.44 36.54 -32.59
CA THR A 36 -34.38 37.65 -32.94
C THR A 36 -35.78 37.49 -32.32
N SER A 37 -36.45 38.50 -31.73
CA SER A 37 -36.15 39.92 -31.44
C SER A 37 -37.38 40.57 -30.74
N THR A 38 -37.21 41.77 -30.12
CA THR A 38 -38.30 42.73 -29.78
C THR A 38 -39.32 42.24 -28.69
N THR A 39 -40.10 43.03 -27.93
CA THR A 39 -40.41 44.47 -27.81
C THR A 39 -40.47 44.94 -26.34
N SER A 40 -40.48 46.25 -26.12
CA SER A 40 -40.78 46.99 -24.88
C SER A 40 -42.09 46.61 -24.16
N ASN A 41 -42.14 46.70 -22.81
CA ASN A 41 -42.90 47.76 -22.12
C ASN A 41 -42.49 47.93 -20.64
N LEU A 42 -42.72 49.11 -20.06
CA LEU A 42 -42.54 49.44 -18.65
C LEU A 42 -43.88 49.30 -17.91
N GLU A 43 -43.93 48.51 -16.83
CA GLU A 43 -44.73 48.81 -15.63
C GLU A 43 -44.31 47.90 -14.46
N GLN A 44 -44.11 48.44 -13.26
CA GLN A 44 -44.08 47.68 -12.01
C GLN A 44 -45.16 48.20 -11.07
N PRO A 45 -46.01 47.31 -10.53
CA PRO A 45 -46.20 47.38 -9.08
C PRO A 45 -46.41 46.03 -8.36
N LYS A 46 -45.61 45.84 -7.31
CA LYS A 46 -45.84 44.99 -6.10
C LYS A 46 -45.82 43.45 -6.25
N PRO A 47 -45.11 42.73 -5.36
CA PRO A 47 -45.08 41.27 -5.36
C PRO A 47 -46.29 40.68 -4.61
N LEU A 48 -47.05 39.79 -5.26
CA LEU A 48 -47.91 38.83 -4.58
C LEU A 48 -47.45 37.40 -4.87
N SER A 49 -47.23 36.68 -3.77
CA SER A 49 -47.03 35.23 -3.66
C SER A 49 -47.68 34.38 -4.74
N THR A 50 -46.88 33.58 -5.45
CA THR A 50 -47.19 32.17 -5.69
C THR A 50 -45.93 31.33 -5.49
N ALA A 51 -46.02 30.33 -4.61
CA ALA A 51 -44.95 29.39 -4.38
C ALA A 51 -44.97 28.29 -5.47
N GLN A 52 -43.82 27.98 -6.05
CA GLN A 52 -43.62 26.71 -6.74
C GLN A 52 -42.21 26.18 -6.47
N SER A 53 -41.97 25.84 -5.20
CA SER A 53 -40.85 25.01 -4.78
C SER A 53 -40.83 23.75 -5.64
N ARG A 54 -39.71 23.50 -6.35
CA ARG A 54 -39.49 22.21 -7.00
C ARG A 54 -39.10 21.23 -5.90
N ASP A 55 -40.09 20.51 -5.38
CA ASP A 55 -39.91 19.50 -4.34
C ASP A 55 -39.05 18.34 -4.86
N MET A 56 -37.73 18.53 -4.82
CA MET A 56 -36.76 17.46 -5.00
C MET A 56 -37.01 16.44 -3.90
N SER A 57 -37.58 15.30 -4.26
CA SER A 57 -38.12 14.34 -3.31
C SER A 57 -37.11 13.98 -2.23
N ALA A 58 -37.48 14.17 -0.95
CA ALA A 58 -36.61 13.95 0.20
C ALA A 58 -35.99 12.53 0.25
N TRP A 59 -36.64 11.57 -0.43
CA TRP A 59 -36.13 10.24 -0.72
C TRP A 59 -34.72 10.21 -1.31
N VAL A 60 -34.36 11.15 -2.20
CA VAL A 60 -33.02 11.18 -2.83
C VAL A 60 -31.93 11.46 -1.79
N TRP A 61 -32.19 12.33 -0.82
CA TRP A 61 -31.26 12.63 0.28
C TRP A 61 -31.14 11.46 1.28
N ILE A 62 -32.25 10.80 1.59
CA ILE A 62 -32.29 9.68 2.54
C ILE A 62 -31.58 8.43 1.99
N LEU A 63 -31.83 8.06 0.73
CA LEU A 63 -31.21 6.88 0.10
C LEU A 63 -29.71 7.10 -0.21
N GLY A 64 -29.29 8.32 -0.56
CA GLY A 64 -27.88 8.64 -0.82
C GLY A 64 -26.98 8.67 0.41
N ALA A 65 -27.50 9.13 1.56
CA ALA A 65 -26.72 9.25 2.79
C ALA A 65 -26.36 7.88 3.41
N GLY A 66 -27.30 6.94 3.43
CA GLY A 66 -27.13 5.63 4.08
C GLY A 66 -26.01 4.77 3.46
N ALA A 67 -25.93 4.72 2.12
CA ALA A 67 -24.89 3.97 1.42
C ALA A 67 -23.48 4.50 1.73
N THR A 68 -23.31 5.83 1.71
CA THR A 68 -22.03 6.49 2.00
C THR A 68 -21.53 6.17 3.42
N ALA A 69 -22.42 6.18 4.41
CA ALA A 69 -22.07 5.84 5.78
C ALA A 69 -21.63 4.37 5.93
N PHE A 70 -22.33 3.43 5.28
CA PHE A 70 -22.02 2.00 5.38
C PHE A 70 -20.71 1.64 4.67
N PHE A 71 -20.53 2.06 3.42
CA PHE A 71 -19.29 1.81 2.68
C PHE A 71 -18.10 2.58 3.25
N GLY A 72 -18.28 3.83 3.70
CA GLY A 72 -17.24 4.60 4.38
C GLY A 72 -16.78 3.95 5.69
N ARG A 73 -17.72 3.44 6.50
CA ARG A 73 -17.39 2.73 7.74
C ARG A 73 -16.73 1.37 7.47
N ALA A 74 -17.22 0.61 6.50
CA ALA A 74 -16.63 -0.65 6.09
C ALA A 74 -15.20 -0.47 5.57
N ALA A 75 -14.96 0.54 4.71
CA ALA A 75 -13.63 0.87 4.20
C ALA A 75 -12.66 1.30 5.31
N LEU A 76 -13.10 2.15 6.25
CA LEU A 76 -12.27 2.57 7.39
C LEU A 76 -11.90 1.38 8.30
N VAL A 77 -12.85 0.47 8.56
CA VAL A 77 -12.62 -0.74 9.37
C VAL A 77 -11.70 -1.71 8.64
N ALA A 78 -11.86 -1.87 7.32
CA ALA A 78 -10.95 -2.66 6.49
C ALA A 78 -9.52 -2.10 6.51
N LEU A 79 -9.36 -0.77 6.38
CA LEU A 79 -8.04 -0.10 6.42
C LEU A 79 -7.37 -0.23 7.80
N ARG A 80 -8.14 -0.09 8.89
CA ARG A 80 -7.64 -0.35 10.26
C ARG A 80 -7.26 -1.81 10.46
N ARG A 81 -8.01 -2.75 9.88
CA ARG A 81 -7.73 -4.19 9.96
C ARG A 81 -6.55 -4.63 9.08
N SER A 82 -6.24 -3.90 8.01
CA SER A 82 -5.14 -4.20 7.09
C SER A 82 -3.77 -3.68 7.55
N GLY A 83 -3.67 -3.02 8.71
CA GLY A 83 -2.41 -2.40 9.16
C GLY A 83 -2.01 -1.16 8.33
N GLY A 84 -2.96 -0.55 7.63
CA GLY A 84 -2.74 0.57 6.74
C GLY A 84 -2.31 1.85 7.47
N GLY A 85 -1.03 2.20 7.36
CA GLY A 85 -0.48 3.46 7.86
C GLY A 85 1.04 3.48 8.01
N SER A 86 1.68 2.32 8.19
CA SER A 86 3.15 2.21 8.33
C SER A 86 3.84 1.21 7.40
N GLY A 87 3.06 0.40 6.65
CA GLY A 87 3.57 -0.62 5.72
C GLY A 87 3.59 -0.21 4.24
N ALA A 88 2.71 0.70 3.80
CA ALA A 88 2.63 1.13 2.39
C ALA A 88 3.74 2.13 2.01
N LEU A 89 4.17 2.97 2.96
CA LEU A 89 5.42 3.72 2.87
C LEU A 89 6.50 2.83 3.50
N GLY A 90 7.30 2.20 2.64
CA GLY A 90 8.23 1.13 3.02
C GLY A 90 9.01 1.45 4.28
N ARG A 91 8.97 0.53 5.25
CA ARG A 91 9.73 0.67 6.51
C ARG A 91 11.22 0.76 6.13
N GLY A 92 11.85 1.90 6.41
CA GLY A 92 13.25 2.12 6.06
C GLY A 92 14.12 1.03 6.71
N TYR A 93 14.71 0.18 5.87
CA TYR A 93 15.58 -0.89 6.32
C TYR A 93 16.82 -0.31 7.02
N TYR A 94 17.26 -0.96 8.11
CA TYR A 94 18.55 -0.67 8.70
C TYR A 94 19.64 -0.95 7.66
N LYS A 95 20.55 0.01 7.45
CA LYS A 95 21.66 -0.12 6.51
C LYS A 95 22.81 -0.88 7.17
N GLY A 96 23.35 -1.87 6.47
CA GLY A 96 24.44 -2.72 6.96
C GLY A 96 24.01 -4.18 7.15
N GLY A 97 24.94 -4.99 7.66
CA GLY A 97 24.64 -6.32 8.18
C GLY A 97 24.40 -6.29 9.69
N PHE A 98 24.38 -7.47 10.30
CA PHE A 98 24.41 -7.59 11.75
C PHE A 98 25.75 -7.12 12.34
N GLU A 99 25.72 -6.71 13.61
CA GLU A 99 26.90 -6.43 14.40
C GLU A 99 27.74 -7.72 14.60
N PRO A 100 29.09 -7.62 14.59
CA PRO A 100 29.99 -8.77 14.71
C PRO A 100 29.92 -9.44 16.10
N LYS A 101 29.39 -8.72 17.10
CA LYS A 101 29.07 -9.23 18.42
C LYS A 101 27.64 -8.77 18.74
N MET A 102 26.75 -9.71 19.05
CA MET A 102 25.38 -9.42 19.43
C MET A 102 25.36 -8.42 20.61
N THR A 103 24.58 -7.35 20.48
CA THR A 103 24.36 -6.37 21.55
C THR A 103 22.91 -6.40 22.02
N ARG A 104 22.66 -5.83 23.20
CA ARG A 104 21.31 -5.64 23.76
C ARG A 104 20.35 -4.94 22.79
N ARG A 105 20.87 -3.93 22.07
CA ARG A 105 20.14 -3.14 21.07
C ARG A 105 19.85 -3.96 19.82
N GLU A 106 20.86 -4.65 19.27
CA GLU A 106 20.66 -5.57 18.14
C GLU A 106 19.65 -6.67 18.48
N ALA A 107 19.76 -7.31 19.65
CA ALA A 107 18.86 -8.36 20.08
C ALA A 107 17.40 -7.89 20.20
N ALA A 108 17.18 -6.69 20.74
CA ALA A 108 15.85 -6.07 20.82
C ALA A 108 15.27 -5.77 19.44
N LEU A 109 16.09 -5.29 18.49
CA LEU A 109 15.69 -5.06 17.10
C LEU A 109 15.33 -6.37 16.37
N ILE A 110 16.15 -7.42 16.52
CA ILE A 110 15.94 -8.74 15.90
C ILE A 110 14.64 -9.38 16.39
N LEU A 111 14.33 -9.27 17.69
CA LEU A 111 13.14 -9.87 18.30
C LEU A 111 11.89 -8.98 18.24
N GLU A 112 11.98 -7.85 17.52
CA GLU A 112 10.90 -6.85 17.38
C GLU A 112 10.31 -6.40 18.73
N MET A 113 11.18 -6.09 19.69
CA MET A 113 10.78 -5.76 21.06
C MET A 113 11.50 -4.50 21.58
N PRO A 114 10.89 -3.75 22.52
CA PRO A 114 11.55 -2.59 23.12
C PRO A 114 12.74 -3.01 23.98
N GLU A 115 13.78 -2.18 24.04
CA GLU A 115 14.95 -2.39 24.92
C GLU A 115 14.63 -2.34 26.43
N ARG A 116 13.41 -1.93 26.81
CA ARG A 116 12.95 -1.77 28.20
C ARG A 116 11.63 -2.52 28.39
N GLY A 117 11.38 -3.03 29.60
CA GLY A 117 10.13 -3.74 29.92
C GLY A 117 10.03 -5.13 29.28
N ILE A 118 11.17 -5.77 28.99
CA ILE A 118 11.21 -7.12 28.43
C ILE A 118 10.79 -8.12 29.50
N THR A 119 9.73 -8.90 29.24
CA THR A 119 9.29 -10.00 30.09
C THR A 119 9.68 -11.35 29.49
N LYS A 120 9.93 -12.37 30.33
CA LYS A 120 10.32 -13.72 29.89
C LYS A 120 9.27 -14.36 28.97
N GLU A 121 7.99 -14.09 29.21
CA GLU A 121 6.88 -14.57 28.38
C GLU A 121 6.88 -13.94 26.99
N LEU A 122 7.07 -12.62 26.90
CA LEU A 122 7.14 -11.91 25.63
C LEU A 122 8.35 -12.37 24.81
N LEU A 123 9.51 -12.52 25.47
CA LEU A 123 10.74 -13.03 24.86
C LEU A 123 10.52 -14.42 24.24
N ARG A 124 9.96 -15.37 25.01
CA ARG A 124 9.64 -16.72 24.52
C ARG A 124 8.61 -16.71 23.38
N LYS A 125 7.61 -15.84 23.44
CA LYS A 125 6.58 -15.69 22.39
C LYS A 125 7.17 -15.16 21.08
N LYS A 126 7.95 -14.08 21.13
CA LYS A 126 8.62 -13.48 19.97
C LYS A 126 9.65 -14.43 19.36
N HIS A 127 10.52 -15.02 20.18
CA HIS A 127 11.52 -16.02 19.74
C HIS A 127 10.86 -17.20 19.02
N ARG A 128 9.82 -17.82 19.59
CA ARG A 128 9.07 -18.90 18.94
C ARG A 128 8.48 -18.47 17.59
N SER A 129 7.88 -17.28 17.52
CA SER A 129 7.28 -16.77 16.29
C SER A 129 8.32 -16.57 15.19
N LEU A 130 9.48 -16.00 15.52
CA LEU A 130 10.56 -15.75 14.57
C LEU A 130 11.30 -17.04 14.19
N MET A 131 11.46 -18.00 15.11
CA MET A 131 11.99 -19.33 14.80
C MET A 131 11.12 -20.12 13.85
N LEU A 132 9.79 -20.07 13.99
CA LEU A 132 8.89 -20.78 13.06
C LEU A 132 9.03 -20.27 11.62
N LEU A 133 9.27 -18.97 11.45
CA LEU A 133 9.48 -18.32 10.14
C LEU A 133 10.89 -18.55 9.57
N ASN A 134 11.93 -18.61 10.41
CA ASN A 134 13.34 -18.69 10.00
C ASN A 134 13.95 -20.11 10.14
N HIS A 135 13.14 -21.13 10.45
CA HIS A 135 13.65 -22.48 10.70
C HIS A 135 14.35 -23.07 9.46
N PRO A 136 15.57 -23.63 9.57
CA PRO A 136 16.29 -24.20 8.42
C PRO A 136 15.49 -25.29 7.72
N ASP A 137 14.90 -26.22 8.48
CA ASP A 137 14.06 -27.32 7.96
C ASP A 137 12.78 -26.85 7.25
N ARG A 138 12.42 -25.56 7.35
CA ARG A 138 11.29 -24.93 6.64
C ARG A 138 11.74 -24.01 5.51
N GLY A 139 13.01 -24.10 5.08
CA GLY A 139 13.61 -23.24 4.07
C GLY A 139 14.08 -21.87 4.57
N GLY A 140 14.10 -21.66 5.90
CA GLY A 140 14.68 -20.47 6.50
C GLY A 140 16.22 -20.46 6.45
N SER A 141 16.82 -19.28 6.59
CA SER A 141 18.29 -19.16 6.58
C SER A 141 18.88 -19.66 7.92
N PRO A 142 19.83 -20.62 7.91
CA PRO A 142 20.52 -21.06 9.12
C PRO A 142 21.20 -19.90 9.87
N TYR A 143 21.74 -18.92 9.13
CA TYR A 143 22.38 -17.74 9.71
C TYR A 143 21.39 -16.82 10.45
N LEU A 144 20.19 -16.62 9.89
CA LEU A 144 19.12 -15.88 10.58
C LEU A 144 18.62 -16.63 11.81
N ALA A 145 18.53 -17.96 11.73
CA ALA A 145 18.16 -18.79 12.88
C ALA A 145 19.17 -18.64 14.02
N THR A 146 20.47 -18.71 13.72
CA THR A 146 21.55 -18.46 14.70
C THR A 146 21.43 -17.07 15.32
N LYS A 147 21.28 -16.01 14.53
CA LYS A 147 21.20 -14.63 15.07
C LYS A 147 19.95 -14.38 15.94
N VAL A 148 18.81 -15.01 15.64
CA VAL A 148 17.62 -14.95 16.50
C VAL A 148 17.81 -15.77 17.80
N ASN A 149 18.59 -16.84 17.77
CA ASN A 149 18.97 -17.59 18.98
C ASN A 149 19.95 -16.80 19.86
N GLU A 150 21.01 -16.22 19.28
CA GLU A 150 21.94 -15.30 19.97
C GLU A 150 21.18 -14.16 20.68
N ALA A 151 20.25 -13.52 19.97
CA ALA A 151 19.41 -12.45 20.52
C ALA A 151 18.60 -12.91 21.73
N LYS A 152 17.99 -14.10 21.66
CA LYS A 152 17.23 -14.70 22.75
C LYS A 152 18.12 -15.03 23.94
N GLU A 153 19.31 -15.59 23.72
CA GLU A 153 20.25 -15.92 24.79
C GLU A 153 20.82 -14.71 25.52
N LEU A 154 21.05 -13.59 24.84
CA LEU A 154 21.48 -12.37 25.52
C LEU A 154 20.38 -11.80 26.41
N LEU A 155 19.17 -11.62 25.87
CA LEU A 155 18.09 -11.02 26.64
C LEU A 155 17.61 -11.94 27.77
N GLU A 156 17.69 -13.27 27.62
CA GLU A 156 17.36 -14.21 28.71
C GLU A 156 18.34 -14.13 29.89
N LYS A 157 19.59 -13.68 29.66
CA LYS A 157 20.59 -13.42 30.73
C LYS A 157 20.34 -12.08 31.46
N GLU A 158 19.73 -11.10 30.78
CA GLU A 158 19.43 -9.79 31.36
C GLU A 158 18.09 -9.75 32.12
N VAL A 159 17.09 -10.50 31.65
CA VAL A 159 15.75 -10.52 32.24
C VAL A 159 15.76 -11.43 33.47
N LYS A 160 15.90 -10.82 34.65
CA LYS A 160 15.80 -11.49 35.95
C LYS A 160 14.43 -12.11 36.21
#